data_AF-A0A661KKB6-F1
#
_entry.id   AF-A0A661KKB6-F1
#
_cell.length_a   1.000
_cell.length_b   1.000
_cell.length_c   1.000
_cell.angle_alpha   90.00
_cell.angle_beta   90.00
_cell.angle_gamma   90.00
#
_symmetry.space_group_name_H-M   'P 1'
#
loop_
_entity.id
_entity.type
_entity.pdbx_description
1 polymer ?
#
loop_
_entity_poly.entity_id
_entity_poly.type
_entity_poly.pdbx_seq_one_letter_code
_entity_poly.pdbx_strand_id
1 'polypeptide(L)' 'MKVPFLDLKAQYQKIKEEVDQALMEVVSQQQFILGPKVKVLE' A
#
# COMPACT_ATOMS: atom_id res chain seq x y z
N MET A 1 -9.18 -15.93 25.44
CA MET A 1 -8.87 -15.50 24.06
C MET A 1 -9.04 -13.99 23.97
N LYS A 2 -8.02 -13.24 23.57
CA LYS A 2 -8.17 -11.82 23.20
C LYS A 2 -8.45 -11.79 21.70
N VAL A 3 -9.71 -11.54 21.32
CA VAL A 3 -10.05 -11.27 19.92
C VAL A 3 -9.79 -9.79 19.67
N PRO A 4 -8.88 -9.42 18.76
CA PRO A 4 -8.64 -8.02 18.44
C PRO A 4 -9.87 -7.45 17.71
N PHE A 5 -10.26 -6.22 18.09
CA PHE A 5 -11.34 -5.49 17.41
C PHE A 5 -11.01 -5.19 15.94
N LEU A 6 -9.72 -5.04 15.61
CA LEU A 6 -9.22 -4.84 14.25
C LEU A 6 -7.83 -5.44 14.12
N ASP A 7 -7.60 -6.24 13.07
CA ASP A 7 -6.29 -6.82 12.75
C ASP A 7 -5.77 -6.29 11.42
N LEU A 8 -5.10 -5.15 11.47
CA LEU A 8 -4.46 -4.54 10.31
C LEU A 8 -3.30 -5.36 9.76
N LYS A 9 -2.67 -6.22 10.58
CA LYS A 9 -1.59 -7.09 10.10
C LYS A 9 -2.17 -8.18 9.20
N ALA A 10 -3.25 -8.83 9.63
CA ALA A 10 -3.96 -9.80 8.81
C ALA A 10 -4.56 -9.17 7.55
N GLN A 11 -5.05 -7.92 7.65
CA GLN A 11 -5.50 -7.17 6.47
C GLN A 11 -4.35 -6.90 5.49
N TYR A 12 -3.23 -6.35 5.96
CA TYR A 12 -2.06 -6.07 5.12
C TYR A 12 -1.53 -7.34 4.44
N GLN A 13 -1.46 -8.45 5.17
CA GLN A 13 -1.01 -9.74 4.61
C GLN A 13 -1.85 -10.16 3.38
N LYS A 14 -3.14 -9.83 3.34
CA LYS A 14 -4.02 -10.14 2.20
C LYS A 14 -3.76 -9.27 0.97
N ILE A 15 -3.22 -8.06 1.15
CA ILE A 15 -2.95 -7.10 0.06
C ILE A 15 -1.45 -6.84 -0.13
N LYS A 16 -0.60 -7.65 0.50
CA LYS A 16 0.83 -7.40 0.63
C LYS A 16 1.50 -7.29 -0.74
N GLU A 17 1.19 -8.23 -1.64
CA GLU A 17 1.80 -8.30 -2.97
C GLU A 17 1.44 -7.07 -3.81
N GLU A 18 0.18 -6.65 -3.80
CA GLU A 18 -0.29 -5.45 -4.52
C GLU A 18 0.35 -4.17 -3.97
N VAL A 19 0.44 -4.04 -2.65
CA VAL A 19 1.09 -2.90 -2.00
C VAL A 19 2.58 -2.86 -2.32
N ASP A 20 3.28 -3.99 -2.22
CA ASP A 20 4.71 -4.09 -2.50
C ASP A 20 5.01 -3.74 -3.97
N GLN A 21 4.19 -4.22 -4.91
CA GLN A 21 4.32 -3.88 -6.32
C GLN A 21 4.14 -2.38 -6.56
N ALA A 22 3.06 -1.79 -6.04
CA ALA A 22 2.80 -0.36 -6.18
C ALA A 22 3.91 0.49 -5.55
N LEU A 23 4.44 0.05 -4.41
CA LEU A 23 5.56 0.70 -3.72
C LEU A 23 6.85 0.65 -4.55
N MET A 24 7.19 -0.51 -5.10
CA MET A 24 8.36 -0.66 -5.98
C MET A 24 8.26 0.22 -7.23
N GLU A 25 7.07 0.31 -7.83
CA GLU A 25 6.85 1.21 -8.97
C GLU A 25 7.13 2.68 -8.61
N VAL A 26 6.59 3.18 -7.50
CA VAL A 26 6.84 4.56 -7.05
C VAL A 26 8.32 4.81 -6.72
N VAL A 27 8.95 3.87 -6.02
CA VAL A 27 10.38 3.95 -5.66
C VAL A 27 11.26 3.97 -6.92
N SER A 28 10.95 3.13 -7.90
CA SER A 28 11.70 3.08 -9.17
C SER A 28 11.58 4.38 -9.97
N GLN A 29 10.42 5.04 -9.91
CA GLN A 29 10.15 6.30 -10.60
C GLN A 29 10.66 7.54 -9.85
N GLN A 30 10.91 7.42 -8.54
CA GLN A 30 11.39 8.50 -7.66
C GLN A 30 10.48 9.74 -7.62
N GLN A 31 9.21 9.61 -8.03
CA GLN A 31 8.23 10.69 -8.04
C GLN A 31 7.37 10.65 -6.77
N PHE A 32 7.92 11.17 -5.66
CA PHE A 32 7.28 11.09 -4.34
C PHE A 32 6.26 12.20 -4.04
N ILE A 33 6.22 13.27 -4.83
CA ILE A 33 5.33 14.42 -4.63
C ILE A 33 4.49 14.62 -5.88
N LEU A 34 3.16 14.58 -5.74
CA LEU A 34 2.18 14.81 -6.82
C LEU A 34 2.44 13.97 -8.08
N GLY A 35 2.92 12.74 -7.89
CA GLY A 35 3.23 11.79 -8.96
C GLY A 35 1.97 11.22 -9.64
N PRO A 36 2.16 10.43 -10.72
CA PRO A 36 1.07 9.87 -11.51
C PRO A 36 0.13 8.99 -10.68
N LYS A 37 0.64 8.26 -9.68
CA LYS A 37 -0.18 7.44 -8.78
C LYS A 37 -1.18 8.25 -7.94
N VAL A 38 -0.87 9.53 -7.63
CA VAL A 38 -1.80 10.42 -6.92
C VAL A 38 -2.94 10.84 -7.85
N LYS A 39 -2.64 11.23 -9.09
CA LYS A 39 -3.65 11.65 -10.08
C LYS A 39 -4.65 10.57 -10.46
N VAL A 40 -4.26 9.29 -10.34
CA VAL A 40 -5.15 8.15 -10.63
C VAL A 40 -6.11 7.87 -9.46
N LEU A 41 -5.78 8.36 -8.25
CA LEU A 41 -6.58 8.15 -7.04
C LEU A 41 -7.64 9.25 -6.85
N GLU A 42 -7.36 10.48 -7.30
CA GLU A 42 -8.28 11.64 -7.28
C GLU A 42 -9.46 11.48 -8.25
#